data_AF-A0A3D5L854-F1
#
_entry.id   AF-A0A3D5L854-F1
#
_cell.length_a   1.000
_cell.length_b   1.000
_cell.length_c   1.000
_cell.angle_alpha   90.00
_cell.angle_beta   90.00
_cell.angle_gamma   90.00
#
_symmetry.space_group_name_H-M   'P 1'
#
loop_
_entity.id
_entity.type
_entity.pdbx_description
1 polymer ?
#
loop_
_entity_poly.entity_id
_entity_poly.type
_entity_poly.pdbx_seq_one_letter_code
_entity_poly.pdbx_strand_id
1 'polypeptide(L)'
;MKRIIASFLLVILAFIVQTCIFPLLPFLAVYPNLMVILVFSFGFIRGSAWGMGYGLIAGLLMDLSSGGPLGFHTLIFIWMG
;
A
#
# COMPACT_ATOMS: atom_id res chain seq x y z
N MET A 1 -0.88 1.12 -20.50
CA MET A 1 -0.08 2.32 -20.15
C MET A 1 -0.82 3.26 -19.20
N LYS A 2 -1.79 4.08 -19.66
CA LYS A 2 -2.45 5.12 -18.83
C LYS A 2 -3.03 4.61 -17.50
N ARG A 3 -3.69 3.43 -17.51
CA ARG A 3 -4.29 2.82 -16.32
C ARG A 3 -3.27 2.30 -15.29
N ILE A 4 -2.08 1.86 -15.73
CA ILE A 4 -1.01 1.35 -14.85
C ILE A 4 -0.36 2.52 -14.12
N ILE A 5 -0.07 3.60 -14.85
CA ILE A 5 0.51 4.83 -14.31
C ILE A 5 -0.42 5.46 -13.28
N ALA A 6 -1.73 5.54 -13.57
CA ALA A 6 -2.71 6.08 -12.62
C ALA A 6 -2.76 5.26 -11.32
N SER A 7 -2.62 3.93 -11.40
CA SER A 7 -2.64 3.07 -10.22
C SER A 7 -1.35 3.15 -9.41
N PHE A 8 -0.22 3.27 -10.08
CA PHE A 8 1.05 3.53 -9.40
C PHE A 8 1.05 4.90 -8.68
N LEU A 9 0.52 5.94 -9.32
CA LEU A 9 0.31 7.24 -8.68
C LEU A 9 -0.63 7.15 -7.48
N LEU A 10 -1.72 6.38 -7.57
CA LEU A 10 -2.63 6.15 -6.44
C LEU A 10 -1.95 5.48 -5.25
N VAL A 11 -1.08 4.49 -5.48
CA VAL A 11 -0.30 3.81 -4.43
C VAL A 11 0.60 4.81 -3.70
N ILE A 12 1.32 5.65 -4.43
CA ILE A 12 2.19 6.68 -3.84
C ILE A 12 1.37 7.71 -3.07
N LEU A 13 0.27 8.20 -3.66
CA LEU A 13 -0.58 9.22 -3.04
C LEU A 13 -1.20 8.68 -1.74
N ALA A 14 -1.71 7.45 -1.75
CA ALA A 14 -2.24 6.79 -0.55
C ALA A 14 -1.17 6.58 0.52
N PHE A 15 0.06 6.23 0.14
CA PHE A 15 1.16 6.10 1.08
C PHE A 15 1.48 7.44 1.76
N ILE A 16 1.57 8.54 1.00
CA ILE A 16 1.83 9.88 1.53
C ILE A 16 0.69 10.33 2.46
N VAL A 17 -0.56 10.13 2.04
CA VAL A 17 -1.73 10.45 2.88
C VAL A 17 -1.68 9.66 4.18
N GLN A 18 -1.38 8.35 4.11
CA GLN A 18 -1.32 7.50 5.30
C GLN A 18 -0.19 7.88 6.26
N THR A 19 0.99 8.18 5.74
CA THR A 19 2.19 8.45 6.57
C THR A 19 2.31 9.90 7.03
N CYS A 20 1.81 10.86 6.26
CA CYS A 20 1.94 12.29 6.58
C CYS A 20 0.65 12.91 7.13
N ILE A 21 -0.52 12.51 6.63
CA ILE A 21 -1.79 13.19 6.95
C ILE A 21 -2.48 12.56 8.15
N PHE A 22 -2.53 11.22 8.25
CA PHE A 22 -3.18 10.57 9.41
C PHE A 22 -2.53 10.90 10.75
N PRO A 23 -1.18 10.94 10.89
CA PRO A 23 -0.56 11.34 12.16
C PRO A 23 -0.84 12.80 12.55
N LEU A 24 -1.21 13.64 11.58
CA LEU A 24 -1.53 15.04 11.79
C LEU A 24 -2.97 15.27 12.30
N LEU A 25 -3.81 14.23 12.35
CA LEU A 25 -5.19 14.27 12.81
C LEU A 25 -5.29 13.67 14.23
N PRO A 26 -5.07 14.47 15.29
CA PRO A 26 -4.95 13.99 16.67
C PRO A 26 -6.25 13.41 17.26
N PHE A 27 -7.37 13.49 16.54
CA PHE A 27 -8.66 12.94 16.97
C PHE A 27 -8.94 11.51 16.47
N LEU A 28 -8.16 10.98 15.51
CA LEU A 28 -8.28 9.59 15.10
C LEU A 28 -7.39 8.70 15.98
N ALA A 29 -8.00 7.98 16.91
CA ALA A 29 -7.30 6.98 17.73
C ALA A 29 -6.77 5.78 16.91
N VAL A 30 -7.42 5.47 15.78
CA VAL A 30 -7.04 4.40 14.85
C VAL A 30 -7.35 4.87 13.43
N TYR A 31 -6.40 4.69 12.52
CA TYR A 31 -6.58 4.98 11.10
C TYR A 31 -6.46 3.68 10.27
N PRO A 32 -7.29 3.51 9.23
CA PRO A 32 -7.23 2.33 8.37
C PRO A 32 -5.98 2.35 7.49
N ASN A 33 -5.44 1.17 7.20
CA ASN A 33 -4.30 1.02 6.31
C ASN A 33 -4.77 1.09 4.84
N LEU A 34 -4.53 2.23 4.20
CA LEU A 34 -4.93 2.49 2.82
C LEU A 34 -4.21 1.59 1.83
N MET A 35 -2.96 1.19 2.13
CA MET A 35 -2.21 0.28 1.26
C MET A 35 -2.90 -1.08 1.16
N VAL A 36 -3.45 -1.60 2.27
CA VAL A 36 -4.12 -2.91 2.28
C VAL A 36 -5.34 -2.89 1.38
N ILE A 37 -6.15 -1.83 1.51
CA ILE A 37 -7.38 -1.66 0.72
C ILE A 37 -7.04 -1.57 -0.78
N LEU A 38 -5.99 -0.84 -1.14
CA LEU A 38 -5.58 -0.67 -2.54
C LEU A 38 -5.01 -1.95 -3.14
N VAL A 39 -4.11 -2.65 -2.43
CA VAL A 39 -3.49 -3.89 -2.93
C VAL A 39 -4.57 -4.96 -3.15
N PHE A 40 -5.48 -5.11 -2.19
CA PHE A 40 -6.61 -6.04 -2.32
C PHE A 40 -7.54 -5.67 -3.49
N SER A 41 -7.86 -4.39 -3.64
CA SER A 41 -8.68 -3.91 -4.76
C SER A 41 -8.00 -4.15 -6.11
N PHE A 42 -6.69 -3.94 -6.22
CA PHE A 42 -5.95 -4.20 -7.46
C PHE A 42 -5.85 -5.69 -7.78
N GLY A 43 -5.68 -6.55 -6.78
CA GLY A 43 -5.75 -8.01 -6.94
C GLY A 43 -7.10 -8.46 -7.51
N PHE A 44 -8.21 -7.93 -6.99
CA PHE A 44 -9.55 -8.22 -7.51
C PHE A 44 -9.80 -7.70 -8.93
N ILE A 45 -9.37 -6.46 -9.23
CA ILE A 45 -9.72 -5.80 -10.50
C ILE A 45 -8.85 -6.29 -11.68
N ARG A 46 -7.58 -6.62 -11.43
CA ARG A 46 -6.59 -6.95 -12.50
C ARG A 46 -6.02 -8.36 -12.40
N GLY A 47 -6.41 -9.13 -11.39
CA GLY A 47 -5.89 -10.45 -11.11
C GLY A 47 -4.66 -10.45 -10.21
N SER A 48 -4.39 -11.61 -9.63
CA SER A 48 -3.38 -11.82 -8.59
C SER A 48 -1.96 -11.43 -9.01
N ALA A 49 -1.57 -11.67 -10.26
CA ALA A 49 -0.22 -11.30 -10.73
C ALA A 49 0.04 -9.79 -10.65
N TRP A 50 -0.96 -8.96 -10.94
CA TRP A 50 -0.84 -7.51 -10.81
C TRP A 50 -0.98 -7.06 -9.36
N GLY A 51 -1.89 -7.69 -8.59
CA GLY A 51 -2.04 -7.45 -7.15
C GLY A 51 -0.75 -7.71 -6.38
N MET A 52 -0.11 -8.87 -6.58
CA MET A 52 1.21 -9.21 -6.02
C MET A 52 2.26 -8.17 -6.37
N GLY A 53 2.31 -7.70 -7.62
CA GLY A 53 3.28 -6.68 -8.06
C GLY A 53 3.09 -5.35 -7.33
N TYR A 54 1.86 -4.88 -7.19
CA TYR A 54 1.55 -3.68 -6.41
C TYR A 54 1.75 -3.89 -4.91
N GLY A 55 1.48 -5.10 -4.40
CA GLY A 55 1.73 -5.52 -3.03
C GLY A 55 3.21 -5.53 -2.66
N LEU A 56 4.08 -5.96 -3.58
CA LEU A 56 5.53 -5.91 -3.40
C LEU A 56 6.02 -4.46 -3.23
N ILE A 57 5.57 -3.56 -4.10
CA ILE A 57 5.94 -2.13 -4.04
C ILE A 57 5.39 -1.47 -2.77
N ALA A 58 4.11 -1.70 -2.45
CA ALA A 58 3.45 -1.15 -1.27
C ALA A 58 4.07 -1.67 0.03
N GLY A 59 4.34 -2.97 0.11
CA GLY A 59 4.94 -3.59 1.28
C GLY A 59 6.39 -3.18 1.48
N LEU A 60 7.18 -2.98 0.41
CA LEU A 60 8.52 -2.39 0.51
C LEU A 60 8.47 -0.97 1.06
N LEU A 61 7.56 -0.13 0.55
CA LEU A 61 7.38 1.24 1.04
C LEU A 61 7.02 1.25 2.54
N MET A 62 6.13 0.35 2.97
CA MET A 62 5.76 0.17 4.38
C MET A 62 6.92 -0.32 5.25
N ASP A 63 7.71 -1.28 4.78
CA ASP A 63 8.89 -1.77 5.51
C ASP A 63 9.95 -0.66 5.67
N LEU A 64 10.17 0.17 4.64
CA LEU A 64 11.07 1.32 4.73
C LEU A 64 10.54 2.40 5.68
N SER A 65 9.23 2.65 5.73
CA SER A 65 8.65 3.70 6.56
C SER A 65 8.47 3.31 8.03
N SER A 66 8.26 2.02 8.31
CA SER A 66 7.98 1.52 9.66
C SER A 66 9.23 1.40 10.53
N GLY A 67 10.42 1.45 9.92
CA GLY A 67 11.69 1.25 10.63
C GLY A 67 11.90 -0.18 11.15
N GLY A 68 11.03 -1.12 10.75
CA GLY A 68 11.07 -2.52 11.15
C GLY A 68 11.96 -3.40 10.26
N PRO A 69 11.93 -4.73 10.46
CA PRO A 69 12.64 -5.68 9.61
C PRO A 69 12.16 -5.59 8.16
N LEU A 70 13.08 -5.32 7.24
CA LEU A 70 12.81 -5.36 5.80
C LEU A 70 12.26 -6.73 5.40
N GLY A 71 11.08 -6.75 4.76
CA GLY A 71 10.44 -7.94 4.22
C GLY A 71 9.18 -8.37 4.97
N PHE A 72 8.91 -7.89 6.18
CA PHE A 72 7.76 -8.34 6.96
C PHE A 72 6.44 -7.90 6.32
N HIS A 73 6.27 -6.60 6.08
CA HIS A 73 5.10 -6.10 5.36
C HIS A 73 5.13 -6.54 3.90
N THR A 74 6.30 -6.51 3.25
CA THR A 74 6.44 -6.96 1.86
C THR A 74 5.85 -8.34 1.61
N LEU A 75 6.18 -9.34 2.43
CA LEU A 75 5.64 -10.70 2.27
C LEU A 75 4.12 -10.75 2.46
N ILE A 76 3.60 -10.05 3.47
CA ILE A 76 2.17 -10.03 3.78
C ILE A 76 1.39 -9.38 2.63
N PHE A 77 1.87 -8.25 2.10
CA PHE A 77 1.22 -7.53 1.01
C PHE A 77 1.28 -8.28 -0.32
N ILE A 78 2.36 -9.02 -0.60
CA ILE A 78 2.42 -9.91 -1.76
C ILE A 78 1.39 -11.04 -1.63
N TRP A 79 1.27 -11.67 -0.46
CA TRP A 79 0.30 -12.74 -0.24
C TRP A 79 -1.16 -12.28 -0.33
N MET A 80 -1.44 -11.02 0.02
CA MET A 80 -2.78 -10.44 -0.07
C MET A 80 -3.18 -9.98 -1.47
N GLY A 81 -2.22 -9.74 -2.36
CA GLY A 81 -2.44 -9.24 -3.72
C GLY A 81 -2.75 -10.35 -4.71
#